data_AF-A0A857C816-F1
#
_entry.id   AF-A0A857C816-F1
#
_cell.length_a   1.000
_cell.length_b   1.000
_cell.length_c   1.000
_cell.angle_alpha   90.00
_cell.angle_beta   90.00
_cell.angle_gamma   90.00
#
_symmetry.space_group_name_H-M   'P 1'
#
loop_
_entity.id
_entity.type
_entity.pdbx_description
1 polymer ?
#
loop_
_entity_poly.entity_id
_entity_poly.type
_entity_poly.pdbx_seq_one_letter_code
_entity_poly.pdbx_strand_id
1 'polypeptide(L)'
;MFIEVANGLTEHSASVRSFEACAREARARIAGEPEHAVAWLLVSRAAQAFVDAYDDQPLTLDVAGQALEQFRDLLQTLETAYAGGSAEAKVEALNKIALRLNAM
;
A
#
# COMPACT_ATOMS: atom_id res chain seq x y z
N MET A 1 5.19 6.34 -9.29
CA MET A 1 6.04 6.24 -8.10
C MET A 1 5.53 5.26 -7.06
N PHE A 2 4.35 5.45 -6.45
CA PHE A 2 3.84 4.58 -5.38
C PHE A 2 3.37 3.25 -5.94
N ILE A 3 2.74 3.30 -7.12
CA ILE A 3 2.24 2.10 -7.79
C ILE A 3 3.35 1.10 -8.14
N GLU A 4 4.60 1.57 -8.25
CA GLU A 4 5.75 0.74 -8.57
C GLU A 4 6.04 -0.33 -7.52
N VAL A 5 5.68 -0.08 -6.25
CA VAL A 5 5.83 -1.07 -5.18
C VAL A 5 4.93 -2.30 -5.41
N ALA A 6 3.84 -2.14 -6.16
CA ALA A 6 2.98 -3.26 -6.56
C ALA A 6 3.35 -3.85 -7.93
N ASN A 7 4.44 -3.39 -8.57
CA ASN A 7 4.89 -3.99 -9.83
C ASN A 7 5.29 -5.44 -9.60
N GLY A 8 4.71 -6.35 -10.38
CA GLY A 8 4.91 -7.79 -10.24
C GLY A 8 3.93 -8.50 -9.31
N LEU A 9 3.09 -7.76 -8.57
CA LEU A 9 1.89 -8.32 -7.96
C LEU A 9 0.79 -8.50 -9.02
N THR A 10 0.30 -9.73 -9.14
CA THR A 10 -0.88 -10.14 -9.89
C THR A 10 -1.74 -10.99 -8.96
N GLU A 11 -3.00 -11.25 -9.29
CA GLU A 11 -3.85 -12.13 -8.46
C GLU A 11 -3.19 -13.49 -8.18
N HIS A 12 -2.44 -14.01 -9.15
CA HIS A 12 -1.74 -15.29 -9.06
C HIS A 12 -0.39 -15.23 -8.34
N SER A 13 0.19 -14.03 -8.16
CA SER A 13 1.44 -13.82 -7.41
C SER A 13 1.24 -13.11 -6.07
N ALA A 14 0.00 -12.66 -5.78
CA ALA A 14 -0.42 -12.06 -4.53
C ALA A 14 -0.42 -13.13 -3.43
N SER A 15 0.53 -13.01 -2.50
CA SER A 15 0.75 -13.90 -1.39
C SER A 15 1.22 -13.11 -0.17
N VAL A 16 1.13 -13.69 1.02
CA VAL A 16 1.64 -13.06 2.25
C VAL A 16 3.09 -12.57 2.07
N ARG A 17 3.96 -13.39 1.47
CA ARG A 17 5.36 -13.02 1.20
C ARG A 17 5.52 -11.87 0.22
N SER A 18 4.65 -11.76 -0.79
CA SER A 18 4.74 -10.69 -1.76
C SER A 18 4.29 -9.35 -1.16
N PHE A 19 3.26 -9.34 -0.32
CA PHE A 19 2.86 -8.15 0.45
C PHE A 19 3.91 -7.76 1.50
N GLU A 20 4.54 -8.73 2.16
CA GLU A 20 5.67 -8.46 3.06
C GLU A 20 6.83 -7.78 2.31
N ALA A 21 7.14 -8.23 1.09
CA ALA A 21 8.15 -7.58 0.25
C ALA A 21 7.77 -6.13 -0.10
N CYS A 22 6.50 -5.85 -0.42
CA CYS A 22 6.00 -4.50 -0.64
C CYS A 22 6.13 -3.62 0.62
N ALA A 23 5.78 -4.16 1.80
CA ALA A 23 5.93 -3.45 3.07
C ALA A 23 7.39 -3.07 3.35
N ARG A 24 8.33 -4.01 3.08
CA ARG A 24 9.76 -3.78 3.23
C ARG A 24 10.29 -2.74 2.24
N GLU A 25 9.92 -2.81 0.97
CA GLU A 25 10.31 -1.83 -0.04
C GLU A 25 9.83 -0.43 0.34
N ALA A 26 8.55 -0.29 0.72
CA ALA A 26 8.01 0.99 1.17
C ALA A 26 8.78 1.57 2.37
N ARG A 27 9.17 0.74 3.35
CA ARG A 27 10.00 1.19 4.48
C ARG A 27 11.39 1.63 4.04
N ALA A 28 12.00 0.97 3.05
CA ALA A 28 13.29 1.37 2.53
C ALA A 28 13.23 2.75 1.85
N ARG A 29 12.12 3.05 1.15
CA ARG A 29 11.89 4.35 0.50
C ARG A 29 11.79 5.52 1.49
N ILE A 30 11.34 5.31 2.72
CA ILE A 30 11.25 6.37 3.75
C ILE A 30 12.62 7.06 3.96
N ALA A 31 13.72 6.29 3.96
CA ALA A 31 15.05 6.84 4.16
C ALA A 31 15.58 7.61 2.93
N GLY A 32 15.15 7.21 1.72
CA GLY A 32 15.58 7.83 0.46
C GLY A 32 14.72 9.02 0.02
N GLU A 33 13.47 9.10 0.48
CA GLU A 33 12.47 10.07 0.05
C GLU A 33 11.74 10.67 1.28
N PRO A 34 12.44 11.43 2.14
CA PRO A 34 11.89 11.95 3.39
C PRO A 34 10.66 12.86 3.19
N GLU A 35 10.57 13.56 2.07
CA GLU A 35 9.42 14.38 1.66
C GLU A 35 8.14 13.55 1.41
N HIS A 36 8.30 12.24 1.19
CA HIS A 36 7.22 11.29 0.98
C HIS A 36 7.09 10.28 2.13
N ALA A 37 7.85 10.46 3.23
CA ALA A 37 7.95 9.51 4.32
C ALA A 37 6.59 9.08 4.89
N VAL A 38 5.65 10.01 5.05
CA VAL A 38 4.31 9.71 5.57
C VAL A 38 3.52 8.84 4.59
N ALA A 39 3.59 9.12 3.28
CA ALA A 39 2.95 8.29 2.26
C ALA A 39 3.54 6.88 2.27
N TRP A 40 4.88 6.77 2.29
CA TRP A 40 5.56 5.48 2.34
C TRP A 40 5.27 4.69 3.63
N LEU A 41 5.14 5.36 4.77
CA LEU A 41 4.69 4.74 6.02
C LEU A 41 3.29 4.14 5.88
N LEU A 42 2.34 4.88 5.31
CA LEU A 42 0.96 4.39 5.09
C LEU A 42 0.93 3.20 4.12
N VAL A 43 1.71 3.26 3.04
CA VAL A 43 1.86 2.12 2.10
C VAL A 43 2.41 0.89 2.82
N SER A 44 3.46 1.05 3.62
CA SER A 44 4.05 -0.06 4.38
C SER A 44 3.05 -0.67 5.36
N ARG A 45 2.25 0.16 6.02
CA ARG A 45 1.22 -0.27 6.96
C ARG A 45 0.08 -1.01 6.26
N ALA A 46 -0.34 -0.52 5.09
CA ALA A 46 -1.38 -1.18 4.29
C ALA A 46 -0.96 -2.59 3.86
N ALA A 47 0.26 -2.74 3.36
CA ALA A 47 0.81 -4.04 2.98
C ALA A 47 1.00 -4.96 4.20
N GLN A 48 1.46 -4.42 5.33
CA GLN A 48 1.61 -5.18 6.57
C GLN A 48 0.27 -5.66 7.15
N ALA A 49 -0.78 -4.85 7.08
CA ALA A 49 -2.11 -5.24 7.57
C ALA A 49 -2.64 -6.51 6.87
N PHE A 50 -2.32 -6.67 5.58
CA PHE A 50 -2.62 -7.91 4.87
C PHE A 50 -1.80 -9.09 5.38
N VAL A 51 -0.50 -8.90 5.59
CA VAL A 51 0.38 -9.94 6.15
C VAL A 51 -0.17 -10.40 7.50
N ASP A 52 -0.48 -9.46 8.39
CA ASP A 52 -0.96 -9.76 9.75
C ASP A 52 -2.33 -10.45 9.74
N ALA A 53 -3.22 -10.10 8.81
CA ALA A 53 -4.56 -10.70 8.71
C ALA A 53 -4.54 -12.16 8.20
N TYR A 54 -3.52 -12.52 7.40
CA TYR A 54 -3.42 -13.83 6.76
C TYR A 54 -2.18 -14.62 7.17
N ASP A 55 -1.48 -14.18 8.21
CA ASP A 55 -0.39 -14.94 8.83
C ASP A 55 -0.95 -16.26 9.36
N ASP A 56 -0.30 -17.36 9.01
CA ASP A 56 -0.72 -18.75 9.31
C ASP A 56 -2.14 -19.16 8.82
N GLN A 57 -2.79 -18.38 7.94
CA GLN A 57 -4.11 -18.73 7.39
C GLN A 57 -4.06 -19.13 5.90
N PRO A 58 -4.93 -20.04 5.44
CA PRO A 58 -5.07 -20.32 4.02
C PRO A 58 -5.58 -19.09 3.27
N LEU A 59 -4.75 -18.53 2.39
CA LEU A 59 -5.12 -17.43 1.51
C LEU A 59 -5.76 -17.99 0.23
N THR A 60 -7.05 -17.72 0.02
CA THR A 60 -7.73 -18.08 -1.23
C THR A 60 -7.39 -17.09 -2.34
N LEU A 61 -7.52 -17.51 -3.60
CA LEU A 61 -7.24 -16.66 -4.76
C LEU A 61 -8.13 -15.42 -4.78
N ASP A 62 -9.43 -15.57 -4.45
CA ASP A 62 -10.38 -14.46 -4.41
C ASP A 62 -9.99 -13.41 -3.36
N VAL A 63 -9.56 -13.86 -2.18
CA VAL A 63 -9.10 -12.99 -1.10
C VAL A 63 -7.80 -12.27 -1.50
N ALA A 64 -6.86 -12.98 -2.12
CA ALA A 64 -5.62 -12.40 -2.63
C ALA A 64 -5.89 -11.34 -3.70
N GLY A 65 -6.82 -11.59 -4.61
CA GLY A 65 -7.25 -10.65 -5.63
C GLY A 65 -7.89 -9.39 -5.04
N GLN A 66 -8.85 -9.54 -4.13
CA GLN A 66 -9.48 -8.40 -3.45
C GLN A 66 -8.48 -7.56 -2.66
N ALA A 67 -7.55 -8.20 -1.95
CA ALA A 67 -6.50 -7.49 -1.23
C ALA A 67 -5.57 -6.72 -2.17
N LEU A 68 -5.22 -7.32 -3.31
CA LEU A 68 -4.39 -6.66 -4.33
C LEU A 68 -5.11 -5.45 -4.92
N GLU A 69 -6.39 -5.56 -5.24
CA GLU A 69 -7.19 -4.43 -5.73
C GLU A 69 -7.25 -3.29 -4.72
N GLN A 70 -7.54 -3.60 -3.45
CA GLN A 70 -7.59 -2.60 -2.39
C GLN A 70 -6.24 -1.91 -2.18
N PHE A 71 -5.15 -2.67 -2.25
CA PHE A 71 -3.81 -2.13 -2.14
C PHE A 71 -3.46 -1.23 -3.34
N ARG A 72 -3.79 -1.65 -4.57
CA ARG A 72 -3.59 -0.85 -5.78
C ARG A 72 -4.40 0.45 -5.77
N ASP A 73 -5.64 0.41 -5.30
CA ASP A 73 -6.50 1.59 -5.17
C ASP A 73 -5.90 2.65 -4.21
N LEU A 74 -5.32 2.19 -3.10
CA LEU A 74 -4.58 3.05 -2.17
C LEU A 74 -3.35 3.67 -2.85
N LEU A 75 -2.55 2.88 -3.55
CA LEU A 75 -1.37 3.37 -4.28
C LEU A 75 -1.76 4.38 -5.37
N GLN A 76 -2.84 4.11 -6.10
CA GLN A 76 -3.38 5.01 -7.13
C GLN A 76 -3.87 6.33 -6.54
N THR A 77 -4.50 6.30 -5.36
CA THR A 77 -4.92 7.51 -4.64
C THR A 77 -3.73 8.41 -4.32
N LEU A 78 -2.62 7.83 -3.83
CA LEU A 78 -1.39 8.56 -3.59
C LEU A 78 -0.76 9.05 -4.89
N GLU A 79 -0.66 8.18 -5.91
CA GLU A 79 -0.08 8.53 -7.22
C GLU A 79 -0.78 9.76 -7.81
N THR A 80 -2.11 9.76 -7.85
CA THR A 80 -2.90 10.88 -8.38
C THR A 80 -2.71 12.16 -7.55
N ALA A 81 -2.73 12.06 -6.22
CA ALA A 81 -2.55 13.22 -5.35
C ALA A 81 -1.14 13.83 -5.48
N TYR A 82 -0.11 13.01 -5.68
CA TYR A 82 1.27 13.47 -5.79
C TYR A 82 1.68 13.87 -7.22
N ALA A 83 1.03 13.35 -8.27
CA ALA A 83 1.31 13.69 -9.66
C ALA A 83 0.82 15.09 -10.06
N GLY A 84 -0.30 15.57 -9.49
CA GLY A 84 -0.88 16.86 -9.85
C GLY A 84 -1.23 17.78 -8.68
N GLY A 85 -1.27 17.27 -7.46
CA GLY A 85 -2.01 17.90 -6.38
C GLY A 85 -1.21 18.88 -5.54
N SER A 86 -1.86 20.00 -5.20
CA SER A 86 -1.41 20.94 -4.20
C SER A 86 -1.14 20.28 -2.84
N ALA A 87 -0.54 21.01 -1.91
CA ALA A 87 -0.30 20.48 -0.56
C ALA A 87 -1.58 19.97 0.11
N GLU A 88 -2.72 20.62 -0.14
CA GLU A 88 -4.04 20.22 0.36
C GLU A 88 -4.46 18.85 -0.18
N ALA A 89 -4.32 18.60 -1.49
CA ALA A 89 -4.68 17.33 -2.09
C ALA A 89 -3.82 16.16 -1.56
N LYS A 90 -2.53 16.42 -1.32
CA LYS A 90 -1.63 15.43 -0.69
C LYS A 90 -2.09 15.10 0.72
N VAL A 91 -2.35 16.11 1.55
CA VAL A 91 -2.83 15.91 2.93
C VAL A 91 -4.19 15.21 2.96
N GLU A 92 -5.11 15.56 2.07
CA GLU A 92 -6.41 14.90 1.95
C GLU A 92 -6.26 13.40 1.64
N ALA A 93 -5.40 13.05 0.68
CA ALA A 93 -5.12 11.66 0.33
C ALA A 93 -4.52 10.88 1.52
N LEU A 94 -3.56 11.47 2.23
CA LEU A 94 -2.97 10.85 3.43
C LEU A 94 -4.02 10.59 4.51
N ASN A 95 -4.89 11.58 4.78
CA ASN A 95 -5.97 11.45 5.76
C ASN A 95 -6.98 10.38 5.36
N LYS A 96 -7.40 10.35 4.10
CA LYS A 96 -8.33 9.34 3.57
C LYS A 96 -7.79 7.92 3.74
N ILE A 97 -6.50 7.73 3.45
CA ILE A 97 -5.84 6.43 3.58
C ILE A 97 -5.69 6.04 5.05
N ALA A 98 -5.26 6.97 5.91
CA ALA A 98 -5.14 6.70 7.35
C ALA A 98 -6.49 6.29 7.97
N LEU A 99 -7.58 6.97 7.61
CA LEU A 99 -8.93 6.61 8.06
C LEU A 99 -9.34 5.21 7.59
N ARG A 100 -9.07 4.87 6.32
CA ARG A 100 -9.35 3.53 5.78
C ARG A 100 -8.58 2.45 6.54
N LEU A 101 -7.28 2.65 6.78
CA LEU A 101 -6.44 1.69 7.49
C LEU A 101 -6.82 1.52 8.96
N ASN A 102 -7.44 2.52 9.59
CA ASN A 102 -7.92 2.41 10.96
C ASN A 102 -9.26 1.66 11.08
N ALA A 103 -9.99 1.51 9.97
CA ALA A 103 -11.28 0.81 9.93
C ALA A 103 -11.15 -0.68 9.52
N MET A 104 -9.94 -1.13 9.19
CA MET A 104 -9.59 -2.52 8.88
C MET A 104 -9.24 -3.28 10.16
#